data_AF-A0A925TVT5-F1
#
_entry.id   AF-A0A925TVT5-F1
#
_cell.length_a   1.000
_cell.length_b   1.000
_cell.length_c   1.000
_cell.angle_alpha   90.00
_cell.angle_beta   90.00
_cell.angle_gamma   90.00
#
_symmetry.space_group_name_H-M   'P 1'
#
loop_
_entity.id
_entity.type
_entity.pdbx_description
1 polymer ?
#
loop_
_entity_poly.entity_id
_entity_poly.type
_entity_poly.pdbx_seq_one_letter_code
_entity_poly.pdbx_strand_id
1 'polypeptide(L)'
;MKNPKLTICLSIILFSLAACNNYGKKLIFNEGELYYTENLTEEEATKLGNFLVDDGFFSGQEISIQIDKTNGTYIFRMVSKDGVEDDPNFITLAEEYTRRLSAEVFNNAPVDFHFCDTELKTKKEIRFTPAAPN
;
A
#
# COMPACT_ATOMS: atom_id res chain seq x y z
N MET A 1 -48.72 -9.68 46.33
CA MET A 1 -48.93 -9.78 44.86
C MET A 1 -47.77 -9.07 44.18
N LYS A 2 -46.92 -9.84 43.46
CA LYS A 2 -45.83 -9.47 42.53
C LYS A 2 -44.67 -8.54 42.97
N ASN A 3 -43.52 -9.20 43.14
CA ASN A 3 -42.12 -8.74 43.04
C ASN A 3 -41.80 -8.37 41.56
N PRO A 4 -40.55 -8.06 41.14
CA PRO A 4 -39.51 -7.16 41.65
C PRO A 4 -39.05 -6.16 40.55
N LYS A 5 -38.54 -4.97 40.90
CA LYS A 5 -37.85 -4.09 39.92
C LYS A 5 -36.39 -4.53 39.77
N LEU A 6 -36.21 -5.68 39.13
CA LEU A 6 -34.93 -6.13 38.58
C LEU A 6 -34.99 -5.90 37.08
N THR A 7 -34.65 -4.69 36.64
CA THR A 7 -34.41 -4.42 35.22
C THR A 7 -32.93 -4.17 35.09
N ILE A 8 -32.20 -5.28 34.96
CA ILE A 8 -30.81 -5.31 34.52
C ILE A 8 -30.79 -4.65 33.14
N CYS A 9 -30.28 -3.43 33.06
CA CYS A 9 -29.88 -2.82 31.80
C CYS A 9 -28.68 -3.60 31.28
N LEU A 10 -28.96 -4.71 30.59
CA LEU A 10 -27.98 -5.46 29.83
C LEU A 10 -27.58 -4.56 28.65
N SER A 11 -26.60 -3.68 28.90
CA SER A 11 -25.91 -2.93 27.86
C SER A 11 -25.28 -3.95 26.93
N ILE A 12 -25.96 -4.19 25.80
CA ILE A 12 -25.39 -4.89 24.66
C ILE A 12 -24.26 -4.00 24.21
N ILE A 13 -23.04 -4.32 24.63
CA ILE A 13 -21.81 -3.76 24.09
C ILE A 13 -21.85 -4.13 22.62
N LEU A 14 -22.27 -3.15 21.81
CA LEU A 14 -22.18 -3.18 20.37
C LEU A 14 -20.68 -3.21 20.07
N PHE A 15 -20.15 -4.43 19.92
CA PHE A 15 -18.80 -4.68 19.47
C PHE A 15 -18.76 -4.20 18.02
N SER A 16 -18.54 -2.91 17.84
CA SER A 16 -18.23 -2.33 16.55
C SER A 16 -16.96 -3.03 16.09
N LEU A 17 -17.10 -4.01 15.19
CA LEU A 17 -16.01 -4.38 14.30
C LEU A 17 -15.76 -3.14 13.44
N ALA A 18 -15.06 -2.15 14.01
CA ALA A 18 -14.31 -1.22 13.21
C ALA A 18 -13.38 -2.13 12.40
N ALA A 19 -13.64 -2.23 11.10
CA ALA A 19 -12.66 -2.77 10.17
C ALA A 19 -11.45 -1.82 10.26
N CYS A 20 -10.56 -2.09 11.20
CA CYS A 20 -9.27 -1.43 11.24
C CYS A 20 -8.52 -1.96 10.02
N ASN A 21 -8.59 -1.24 8.90
CA ASN A 21 -7.66 -1.44 7.81
C ASN A 21 -6.27 -1.10 8.36
N ASN A 22 -5.48 -2.13 8.69
CA ASN A 22 -4.13 -1.96 9.18
C ASN A 22 -3.21 -1.72 7.98
N TYR A 23 -3.06 -0.46 7.59
CA TYR A 23 -2.12 -0.09 6.54
C TYR A 23 -0.66 -0.19 6.96
N GLY A 24 -0.38 -0.37 8.25
CA GLY A 24 0.94 -0.28 8.84
C GLY A 24 1.25 1.11 9.37
N LYS A 25 2.55 1.39 9.58
CA LYS A 25 3.03 2.68 10.07
C LYS A 25 3.12 3.70 8.93
N LYS A 26 2.77 4.96 9.20
CA LYS A 26 2.76 6.03 8.21
C LYS A 26 4.02 6.88 8.28
N LEU A 27 4.61 7.15 7.12
CA LEU A 27 5.63 8.18 6.87
C LEU A 27 5.03 9.21 5.90
N ILE A 28 5.43 10.48 6.05
CA ILE A 28 5.00 11.57 5.17
C ILE A 28 6.20 12.07 4.37
N PHE A 29 6.03 12.13 3.04
CA PHE A 29 7.03 12.62 2.10
C PHE A 29 6.38 13.67 1.19
N ASN A 30 6.75 14.94 1.35
CA ASN A 30 6.02 16.06 0.75
C ASN A 30 4.51 15.99 1.08
N GLU A 31 3.66 15.93 0.06
CA GLU A 31 2.19 15.77 0.17
C GLU A 31 1.75 14.29 0.10
N GLY A 32 2.71 13.36 -0.05
CA GLY A 32 2.46 11.92 -0.16
C GLY A 32 2.44 11.20 1.19
N GLU A 33 1.61 10.17 1.25
CA GLU A 33 1.54 9.25 2.39
C GLU A 33 2.13 7.90 2.01
N LEU A 34 3.18 7.46 2.72
CA LEU A 34 3.76 6.14 2.57
C LEU A 34 3.50 5.31 3.82
N TYR A 35 2.69 4.26 3.68
CA TYR A 35 2.46 3.28 4.71
C TYR A 35 3.42 2.09 4.54
N TYR A 36 3.97 1.57 5.63
CA TYR A 36 4.78 0.35 5.60
C TYR A 36 4.33 -0.64 6.66
N THR A 37 4.23 -1.91 6.27
CA THR A 37 3.80 -2.99 7.18
C THR A 37 4.92 -3.42 8.12
N GLU A 38 4.59 -4.29 9.08
CA GLU A 38 5.59 -4.87 9.99
C GLU A 38 6.60 -5.81 9.30
N ASN A 39 6.39 -6.15 8.02
CA ASN A 39 7.28 -7.01 7.24
C ASN A 39 8.51 -6.27 6.67
N LEU A 40 8.61 -4.95 6.92
CA LEU A 40 9.74 -4.12 6.53
C LEU A 40 10.26 -3.31 7.70
N THR A 41 11.52 -2.91 7.58
CA THR A 41 12.11 -1.88 8.43
C THR A 41 11.68 -0.48 8.00
N GLU A 42 11.69 0.46 8.96
CA GLU A 42 11.49 1.88 8.65
C GLU A 42 12.57 2.43 7.71
N GLU A 43 13.79 1.88 7.77
CA GLU A 43 14.89 2.26 6.88
C GLU A 43 14.58 1.91 5.42
N GLU A 44 14.08 0.70 5.15
CA GLU A 44 13.63 0.30 3.80
C GLU A 44 12.50 1.20 3.29
N ALA A 45 11.51 1.50 4.15
CA ALA A 45 10.42 2.40 3.81
C ALA A 45 10.91 3.83 3.54
N THR A 46 11.88 4.31 4.32
CA THR A 46 12.49 5.63 4.15
C THR A 46 13.29 5.73 2.86
N LYS A 47 14.04 4.67 2.50
CA LYS A 47 14.76 4.60 1.23
C LYS A 47 13.81 4.70 0.04
N LEU A 48 12.67 3.98 0.10
CA LEU A 48 11.61 4.10 -0.91
C LEU A 48 11.04 5.53 -0.96
N GLY A 49 10.67 6.10 0.17
CA GLY A 49 10.08 7.44 0.23
C GLY A 49 11.01 8.52 -0.36
N ASN A 50 12.30 8.46 -0.05
CA ASN A 50 13.29 9.38 -0.64
C ASN A 50 13.40 9.20 -2.16
N PHE A 51 13.45 7.96 -2.65
CA PHE A 51 13.44 7.69 -4.09
C PHE A 51 12.20 8.28 -4.78
N LEU A 52 11.02 8.15 -4.18
CA LEU A 52 9.78 8.70 -4.73
C LEU A 52 9.77 10.24 -4.75
N VAL A 53 10.40 10.88 -3.76
CA VAL A 53 10.59 12.35 -3.75
C VAL A 53 11.53 12.76 -4.89
N ASP A 54 12.66 12.08 -5.04
CA ASP A 54 13.67 12.39 -6.06
C ASP A 54 13.15 12.15 -7.49
N ASP A 55 12.32 11.13 -7.69
CA ASP A 55 11.66 10.84 -8.97
C ASP A 55 10.50 11.81 -9.28
N GLY A 56 10.14 12.67 -8.31
CA GLY A 56 9.04 13.63 -8.46
C GLY A 56 7.65 12.99 -8.38
N PHE A 57 7.55 11.76 -7.87
CA PHE A 57 6.31 10.96 -7.82
C PHE A 57 5.16 11.68 -7.08
N PHE A 58 5.50 12.44 -6.04
CA PHE A 58 4.53 13.21 -5.24
C PHE A 58 4.25 14.62 -5.78
N SER A 59 4.66 14.93 -7.02
CA SER A 59 4.48 16.27 -7.58
C SER A 59 3.07 16.46 -8.14
N GLY A 60 2.27 17.29 -7.47
CA GLY A 60 0.99 17.79 -7.99
C GLY A 60 -0.26 17.00 -7.59
N GLN A 61 -0.15 16.04 -6.66
CA GLN A 61 -1.30 15.39 -6.03
C GLN A 61 -0.92 14.64 -4.74
N GLU A 62 -1.84 14.60 -3.78
CA GLU A 62 -1.79 13.69 -2.64
C GLU A 62 -1.99 12.25 -3.14
N ILE A 63 -1.02 11.38 -2.88
CA ILE A 63 -1.09 9.96 -3.24
C ILE A 63 -0.76 9.14 -2.00
N SER A 64 -1.61 8.16 -1.69
CA SER A 64 -1.34 7.17 -0.67
C SER A 64 -0.75 5.91 -1.30
N ILE A 65 0.36 5.44 -0.72
CA ILE A 65 1.09 4.25 -1.13
C ILE A 65 1.24 3.35 0.09
N GLN A 66 1.23 2.03 -0.11
CA GLN A 66 1.70 1.08 0.89
C GLN A 66 2.84 0.23 0.32
N ILE A 67 3.86 -0.01 1.13
CA ILE A 67 4.87 -1.03 0.87
C ILE A 67 4.74 -2.17 1.88
N ASP A 68 4.73 -3.39 1.34
CA ASP A 68 4.71 -4.63 2.11
C ASP A 68 5.74 -5.61 1.53
N LYS A 69 6.04 -6.69 2.25
CA LYS A 69 7.00 -7.70 1.81
C LYS A 69 6.47 -9.08 2.14
N THR A 70 6.30 -9.90 1.11
CA THR A 70 5.81 -11.28 1.25
C THR A 70 6.73 -12.22 0.50
N ASN A 71 7.23 -13.26 1.16
CA ASN A 71 8.10 -14.29 0.55
C ASN A 71 9.33 -13.73 -0.19
N GLY A 72 9.87 -12.61 0.28
CA GLY A 72 11.03 -11.96 -0.35
C GLY A 72 10.70 -11.00 -1.50
N THR A 73 9.43 -10.91 -1.91
CA THR A 73 8.94 -9.94 -2.90
C THR A 73 8.35 -8.73 -2.21
N TYR A 74 8.78 -7.54 -2.62
CA TYR A 74 8.18 -6.28 -2.19
C TYR A 74 6.87 -6.06 -2.94
N ILE A 75 5.85 -5.56 -2.26
CA ILE A 75 4.54 -5.29 -2.82
C ILE A 75 4.28 -3.79 -2.72
N PHE A 76 4.39 -3.11 -3.84
CA PHE A 76 4.15 -1.67 -3.96
C PHE A 76 2.69 -1.42 -4.34
N ARG A 77 1.87 -0.99 -3.38
CA ARG A 77 0.45 -0.65 -3.57
C ARG A 77 0.28 0.84 -3.75
N MET A 78 -0.43 1.23 -4.81
CA MET A 78 -0.71 2.63 -5.10
C MET A 78 -2.21 2.83 -5.31
N VAL A 79 -2.78 3.83 -4.63
CA VAL A 79 -4.14 4.28 -4.95
C VAL A 79 -4.17 4.81 -6.38
N SER A 80 -5.09 4.30 -7.19
CA SER A 80 -5.20 4.63 -8.61
C SER A 80 -6.64 4.91 -9.00
N LYS A 81 -6.84 5.80 -9.97
CA LYS A 81 -8.18 6.04 -10.54
C LYS A 81 -8.66 4.80 -11.29
N ASP A 82 -9.96 4.57 -11.31
CA ASP A 82 -10.55 3.45 -12.03
C ASP A 82 -10.27 3.53 -13.54
N GLY A 83 -9.94 2.38 -14.12
CA GLY A 83 -9.61 2.22 -15.53
C GLY A 83 -8.13 2.41 -15.87
N VAL A 84 -7.32 3.00 -14.97
CA VAL A 84 -5.87 3.11 -15.16
C VAL A 84 -5.22 1.74 -15.19
N GLU A 85 -5.72 0.81 -14.37
CA GLU A 85 -5.24 -0.56 -14.29
C GLU A 85 -5.41 -1.34 -15.60
N ASP A 86 -6.30 -0.90 -16.50
CA ASP A 86 -6.59 -1.57 -17.78
C ASP A 86 -6.00 -0.85 -19.00
N ASP A 87 -5.40 0.32 -18.81
CA ASP A 87 -4.71 1.05 -19.88
C ASP A 87 -3.30 0.45 -20.10
N PRO A 88 -3.00 -0.07 -21.30
CA PRO A 88 -1.70 -0.69 -21.60
C PRO A 88 -0.50 0.23 -21.39
N ASN A 89 -0.66 1.55 -21.53
CA ASN A 89 0.44 2.48 -21.29
C ASN A 89 0.80 2.53 -19.81
N PHE A 90 -0.20 2.59 -18.93
CA PHE A 90 0.02 2.58 -17.49
C PHE A 90 0.52 1.23 -16.98
N ILE A 91 0.09 0.13 -17.59
CA ILE A 91 0.65 -1.21 -17.31
C ILE A 91 2.14 -1.23 -17.67
N THR A 92 2.52 -0.76 -18.86
CA THR A 92 3.93 -0.71 -19.29
C THR A 92 4.77 0.17 -18.37
N LEU A 93 4.25 1.33 -17.98
CA LEU A 93 4.91 2.21 -17.02
C LEU A 93 5.08 1.54 -15.65
N ALA A 94 4.07 0.82 -15.15
CA ALA A 94 4.18 0.07 -13.89
C ALA A 94 5.24 -1.04 -13.97
N GLU A 95 5.32 -1.77 -15.08
CA GLU A 95 6.37 -2.77 -15.31
C GLU A 95 7.78 -2.16 -15.32
N GLU A 96 7.96 -1.01 -15.98
CA GLU A 96 9.24 -0.28 -15.95
C GLU A 96 9.56 0.21 -14.53
N TYR A 97 8.56 0.71 -13.81
CA TYR A 97 8.71 1.23 -12.47
C TYR A 97 9.12 0.15 -11.47
N THR A 98 8.54 -1.05 -11.55
CA THR A 98 8.95 -2.18 -10.70
C THR A 98 10.41 -2.58 -10.91
N ARG A 99 10.90 -2.53 -12.15
CA ARG A 99 12.32 -2.78 -12.46
C ARG A 99 13.23 -1.71 -11.85
N ARG A 100 12.85 -0.43 -11.93
CA ARG A 100 13.59 0.66 -11.29
C ARG A 100 13.62 0.53 -9.77
N LEU A 101 12.47 0.29 -9.15
CA LEU A 101 12.37 0.07 -7.69
C LEU A 101 13.24 -1.12 -7.26
N SER A 102 13.19 -2.22 -8.01
CA SER A 102 14.02 -3.40 -7.75
C SER A 102 15.51 -3.04 -7.76
N ALA A 103 15.99 -2.42 -8.85
CA ALA A 103 17.41 -2.14 -9.04
C ALA A 103 17.95 -1.04 -8.12
N GLU A 104 17.19 0.06 -7.96
CA GLU A 104 17.68 1.29 -7.31
C GLU A 104 17.38 1.31 -5.81
N VAL A 105 16.25 0.72 -5.39
CA VAL A 105 15.78 0.77 -3.99
C VAL A 105 16.03 -0.55 -3.27
N PHE A 106 15.67 -1.68 -3.87
CA PHE A 106 15.60 -2.96 -3.17
C PHE A 106 16.71 -3.95 -3.53
N ASN A 107 17.85 -3.46 -4.02
CA ASN A 107 19.06 -4.26 -4.28
C ASN A 107 18.79 -5.49 -5.18
N ASN A 108 18.01 -5.29 -6.25
CA ASN A 108 17.54 -6.30 -7.20
C ASN A 108 16.55 -7.34 -6.63
N ALA A 109 15.96 -7.11 -5.47
CA ALA A 109 14.84 -7.91 -5.00
C ALA A 109 13.58 -7.65 -5.85
N PRO A 110 12.72 -8.65 -6.10
CA PRO A 110 11.52 -8.48 -6.91
C PRO A 110 10.52 -7.52 -6.26
N VAL A 111 9.84 -6.73 -7.09
CA VAL A 111 8.82 -5.76 -6.67
C VAL A 111 7.57 -5.93 -7.53
N ASP A 112 6.45 -6.28 -6.92
CA ASP A 112 5.15 -6.30 -7.60
C ASP A 112 4.47 -4.93 -7.46
N PHE A 113 3.79 -4.48 -8.52
CA PHE A 113 3.00 -3.25 -8.49
C PHE A 113 1.52 -3.57 -8.41
N HIS A 114 0.83 -2.99 -7.44
CA HIS A 114 -0.58 -3.21 -7.21
C HIS A 114 -1.33 -1.90 -7.41
N PHE A 115 -2.16 -1.85 -8.45
CA PHE A 115 -3.18 -0.82 -8.61
C PHE A 115 -4.28 -1.06 -7.58
N CYS A 116 -4.56 -0.06 -6.76
CA CYS A 116 -5.51 -0.19 -5.66
C CYS A 116 -6.64 0.84 -5.73
N ASP A 117 -7.74 0.54 -5.03
CA ASP A 117 -8.78 1.51 -4.67
C ASP A 117 -8.29 2.49 -3.58
N THR A 118 -9.17 3.38 -3.13
CA THR A 118 -8.86 4.38 -2.09
C THR A 118 -8.61 3.79 -0.70
N GLU A 119 -8.91 2.51 -0.48
CA GLU A 119 -8.63 1.77 0.75
C GLU A 119 -7.39 0.88 0.60
N LEU A 120 -6.55 1.13 -0.41
CA LEU A 120 -5.35 0.34 -0.73
C LEU A 120 -5.64 -1.16 -1.00
N LYS A 121 -6.89 -1.52 -1.31
CA LYS A 121 -7.23 -2.88 -1.73
C LYS A 121 -6.88 -3.05 -3.20
N THR A 122 -6.16 -4.14 -3.51
CA THR A 122 -5.70 -4.42 -4.86
C THR A 122 -6.86 -4.67 -5.81
N LYS A 123 -6.91 -3.88 -6.88
CA LYS A 123 -7.75 -4.09 -8.06
C LYS A 123 -7.04 -4.95 -9.10
N LYS A 124 -5.74 -4.69 -9.31
CA LYS A 124 -4.89 -5.43 -10.26
C LYS A 124 -3.44 -5.48 -9.79
N GLU A 125 -2.79 -6.59 -10.09
CA GLU A 125 -1.38 -6.86 -9.79
C GLU A 125 -0.59 -6.96 -11.09
N ILE A 126 0.56 -6.27 -11.13
CA ILE A 126 1.60 -6.40 -12.15
C ILE A 126 2.79 -7.07 -11.47
N ARG A 127 3.07 -8.32 -11.85
CA ARG A 127 4.17 -9.07 -11.27
C ARG A 127 5.50 -8.62 -11.81
N PHE A 128 6.49 -8.59 -10.94
CA PHE A 128 7.87 -8.33 -11.31
C PHE A 128 8.32 -9.27 -12.42
N THR A 129 8.80 -8.68 -13.52
CA THR A 129 9.52 -9.41 -14.56
C THR A 129 10.88 -8.75 -14.74
N PRO A 130 11.99 -9.46 -14.46
CA PRO A 130 13.32 -8.92 -14.69
C PRO A 130 13.50 -8.58 -16.17
N ALA A 131 14.30 -7.56 -16.47
CA ALA A 131 14.65 -7.24 -17.85
C ALA A 131 15.26 -8.48 -18.52
N ALA A 132 14.88 -8.72 -19.78
CA ALA A 132 15.49 -9.79 -20.54
C ALA A 132 17.02 -9.57 -20.59
N PRO A 133 17.84 -10.61 -20.39
CA PRO A 133 19.27 -10.48 -20.61
C PRO A 133 19.51 -10.11 -22.07
N ASN A 134 20.28 -9.04 -22.29
CA ASN A 134 20.74 -8.62 -23.62
C ASN A 134 21.68 -9.65 -24.24
#